data_AF-A0AAW1TQU2-F1
#
_entry.id   AF-A0AAW1TQU2-F1
#
_cell.length_a   1.000
_cell.length_b   1.000
_cell.length_c   1.000
_cell.angle_alpha   90.00
_cell.angle_beta   90.00
_cell.angle_gamma   90.00
#
_symmetry.space_group_name_H-M   'P 1'
#
loop_
_entity.id
_entity.type
_entity.pdbx_description
1 polymer ?
#
loop_
_entity_poly.entity_id
_entity_poly.type
_entity_poly.pdbx_seq_one_letter_code
_entity_poly.pdbx_strand_id
1 'polypeptide(L)'
;MPKLNISITYDAFRELGVDAVEDYNAEKQIGVSEIQGLTNFGEKVSGSTAFVRPTFTRLNYNLLLKAFVTKILINKSTKTAYGVQFVKDGMIYQATARKEVIISAGIVNTPQLLMLSGIGPSKELAKHKIPVVANLPVGTMFRGNVFFDVYFSLNFTFPFDTLEGAVRKFLKGQGILTSFQNGVSVNFYNTQNNSSSTPNLLIIYHRPSTLTEKIPSLTNYIPEVQKFEDKLNLSSVVFTRISLLHPQSIGNITLKSNNPSDFPNLNLGIFDNVADIEVLYEGVQRVKAIKIQNQ
;
A
#
# COMPACT_ATOMS: atom_id res chain seq x y z
N MET A 1 -29.25 -7.02 -17.38
CA MET A 1 -27.92 -6.63 -17.89
C MET A 1 -26.88 -7.13 -16.91
N PRO A 2 -25.90 -7.94 -17.34
CA PRO A 2 -24.88 -8.45 -16.43
C PRO A 2 -24.00 -7.29 -15.98
N LYS A 3 -24.19 -6.86 -14.73
CA LYS A 3 -23.21 -6.02 -14.03
C LYS A 3 -22.09 -6.97 -13.64
N LEU A 4 -20.82 -6.68 -13.94
CA LEU A 4 -19.73 -7.36 -13.23
C LEU A 4 -19.88 -7.02 -11.76
N ASN A 5 -20.52 -7.96 -11.06
CA ASN A 5 -20.83 -7.96 -9.65
C ASN A 5 -20.08 -9.14 -9.03
N ILE A 6 -20.04 -9.17 -7.71
CA ILE A 6 -19.34 -10.20 -6.96
C ILE A 6 -19.75 -11.64 -7.39
N SER A 7 -21.00 -11.84 -7.84
CA SER A 7 -21.48 -13.16 -8.25
C SER A 7 -20.75 -13.71 -9.48
N ILE A 8 -20.44 -12.89 -10.49
CA ILE A 8 -19.65 -13.36 -11.66
C ILE A 8 -18.27 -13.84 -11.22
N THR A 9 -17.62 -13.11 -10.31
CA THR A 9 -16.33 -13.56 -9.79
C THR A 9 -16.46 -14.82 -8.94
N TYR A 10 -17.51 -14.93 -8.10
CA TYR A 10 -17.75 -16.15 -7.32
C TYR A 10 -18.01 -17.37 -8.21
N ASP A 11 -18.80 -17.23 -9.27
CA ASP A 11 -19.09 -18.35 -10.18
C ASP A 11 -17.83 -18.77 -10.95
N ALA A 12 -17.05 -17.82 -11.46
CA ALA A 12 -15.78 -18.10 -12.12
C ALA A 12 -14.77 -18.82 -11.20
N PHE A 13 -14.75 -18.47 -9.91
CA PHE A 13 -13.90 -19.12 -8.92
C PHE A 13 -14.41 -20.48 -8.47
N ARG A 14 -15.74 -20.66 -8.38
CA ARG A 14 -16.35 -21.96 -8.13
C ARG A 14 -16.01 -22.96 -9.23
N GLU A 15 -15.98 -22.53 -10.49
CA GLU A 15 -15.54 -23.38 -11.61
C GLU A 15 -14.07 -23.83 -11.50
N LEU A 16 -13.24 -23.06 -10.80
CA LEU A 16 -11.85 -23.41 -10.50
C LEU A 16 -11.69 -24.19 -9.18
N GLY A 17 -12.80 -24.62 -8.57
CA GLY A 17 -12.78 -25.35 -7.29
C GLY A 17 -12.33 -24.49 -6.11
N VAL A 18 -12.55 -23.18 -6.17
CA VAL A 18 -12.21 -22.24 -5.10
C VAL A 18 -13.45 -21.95 -4.25
N ASP A 19 -13.32 -22.17 -2.95
CA ASP A 19 -14.38 -21.86 -2.01
C ASP A 19 -14.61 -20.35 -1.89
N ALA A 20 -15.88 -19.97 -1.78
CA ALA A 20 -16.24 -18.67 -1.26
C ALA A 20 -15.96 -18.60 0.26
N VAL A 21 -15.42 -17.48 0.69
CA VAL A 21 -15.18 -17.12 2.08
C VAL A 21 -15.97 -15.86 2.35
N GLU A 22 -16.81 -15.88 3.38
CA GLU A 22 -17.65 -14.73 3.73
C GLU A 22 -16.82 -13.57 4.29
N ASP A 23 -15.93 -13.87 5.25
CA ASP A 23 -15.03 -12.89 5.84
C ASP A 23 -13.59 -13.41 5.86
N TYR A 24 -12.76 -12.89 4.95
CA TYR A 24 -11.35 -13.26 4.84
C TYR A 24 -10.49 -12.71 6.00
N ASN A 25 -11.04 -11.86 6.87
CA ASN A 25 -10.36 -11.39 8.08
C ASN A 25 -10.69 -12.26 9.31
N ALA A 26 -11.56 -13.26 9.15
CA ALA A 26 -11.86 -14.25 10.19
C ALA A 26 -10.85 -15.41 10.16
N GLU A 27 -11.24 -16.59 10.66
CA GLU A 27 -10.35 -17.76 10.79
C GLU A 27 -9.88 -18.33 9.45
N LYS A 28 -10.74 -18.33 8.42
CA LYS A 28 -10.43 -18.86 7.07
C LYS A 28 -10.15 -17.70 6.12
N GLN A 29 -8.91 -17.62 5.62
CA GLN A 29 -8.51 -16.58 4.67
C GLN A 29 -8.50 -17.08 3.22
N ILE A 30 -8.06 -18.32 2.97
CA ILE A 30 -7.94 -18.88 1.61
C ILE A 30 -9.32 -19.09 0.99
N GLY A 31 -9.52 -18.47 -0.17
CA GLY A 31 -10.79 -18.48 -0.90
C GLY A 31 -11.03 -17.16 -1.60
N VAL A 32 -12.23 -17.01 -2.14
CA VAL A 32 -12.69 -15.76 -2.77
C VAL A 32 -13.67 -15.04 -1.84
N SER A 33 -13.55 -13.72 -1.75
CA SER A 33 -14.43 -12.86 -0.94
C SER A 33 -14.69 -11.52 -1.61
N GLU A 34 -15.76 -10.85 -1.20
CA GLU A 34 -15.96 -9.43 -1.52
C GLU A 34 -14.88 -8.58 -0.85
N ILE A 35 -14.32 -7.62 -1.58
CA ILE A 35 -13.28 -6.76 -1.03
C ILE A 35 -13.85 -5.83 0.06
N GLN A 36 -13.19 -5.79 1.21
CA GLN A 36 -13.52 -4.85 2.27
C GLN A 36 -12.58 -3.65 2.23
N GLY A 37 -13.12 -2.46 2.51
CA GLY A 37 -12.37 -1.21 2.60
C GLY A 37 -12.66 -0.48 3.90
N LEU A 38 -11.74 0.38 4.31
CA LEU A 38 -11.95 1.30 5.42
C LEU A 38 -12.89 2.44 4.98
N THR A 39 -14.19 2.17 4.97
CA THR A 39 -15.23 3.14 4.59
C THR A 39 -16.35 3.19 5.63
N ASN A 40 -17.05 4.32 5.70
CA ASN A 40 -18.26 4.51 6.49
C ASN A 40 -19.26 5.31 5.66
N PHE A 41 -20.45 4.76 5.42
CA PHE A 41 -21.45 5.34 4.50
C PHE A 41 -20.90 5.75 3.12
N GLY A 42 -19.94 4.97 2.60
CA GLY A 42 -19.32 5.22 1.30
C GLY A 42 -18.18 6.22 1.29
N GLU A 43 -17.84 6.84 2.43
CA GLU A 43 -16.69 7.73 2.56
C GLU A 43 -15.47 7.00 3.12
N LYS A 44 -14.26 7.38 2.69
CA LYS A 44 -13.01 6.84 3.23
C LYS A 44 -12.86 7.21 4.71
N VAL A 45 -12.59 6.21 5.53
CA VAL A 45 -12.15 6.37 6.92
C VAL A 45 -10.63 6.25 6.99
N SER A 46 -9.95 7.34 7.31
CA SER A 46 -8.51 7.40 7.57
C SER A 46 -8.21 7.26 9.07
N GLY A 47 -6.95 6.97 9.42
CA GLY A 47 -6.51 7.02 10.82
C GLY A 47 -6.72 8.41 11.46
N SER A 48 -6.64 9.49 10.67
CA SER A 48 -6.93 10.83 11.15
C SER A 48 -8.40 11.03 11.50
N THR A 49 -9.32 10.64 10.60
CA THR A 49 -10.76 10.77 10.83
C THR A 49 -11.23 9.87 11.96
N ALA A 50 -10.68 8.67 12.08
CA ALA A 50 -11.06 7.70 13.11
C ALA A 50 -10.48 8.04 14.50
N PHE A 51 -9.22 8.45 14.59
CA PHE A 51 -8.51 8.53 15.87
C PHE A 51 -7.98 9.92 16.25
N VAL A 52 -7.75 10.82 15.29
CA VAL A 52 -7.15 12.14 15.56
C VAL A 52 -8.20 13.25 15.64
N ARG A 53 -9.10 13.35 14.65
CA ARG A 53 -10.17 14.37 14.67
C ARG A 53 -11.03 14.30 15.93
N PRO A 54 -11.42 13.12 16.45
CA PRO A 54 -12.20 13.04 17.68
C PRO A 54 -11.47 13.57 18.93
N THR A 55 -10.14 13.75 18.89
CA THR A 55 -9.37 14.21 20.04
C THR A 55 -9.16 15.72 20.08
N PHE A 56 -9.66 16.49 19.10
CA PHE A 56 -9.45 17.94 19.02
C PHE A 56 -10.10 18.73 20.17
N THR A 57 -11.10 18.16 20.83
CA THR A 57 -11.73 18.77 22.01
C THR A 57 -10.95 18.52 23.31
N ARG A 58 -9.92 17.66 23.29
CA ARG A 58 -9.16 17.31 24.49
C ARG A 58 -8.10 18.37 24.78
N LEU A 59 -8.17 19.00 25.95
CA LEU A 59 -7.22 20.04 26.39
C LEU A 59 -5.78 19.54 26.53
N ASN A 60 -5.58 18.24 26.68
CA ASN A 60 -4.26 17.62 26.84
C ASN A 60 -3.65 17.10 25.53
N TYR A 61 -4.27 17.39 24.38
CA TYR A 61 -3.79 16.97 23.07
C TYR A 61 -3.44 18.18 22.20
N ASN A 62 -2.21 18.19 21.67
CA ASN A 62 -1.74 19.23 20.77
C ASN A 62 -1.38 18.60 19.43
N LEU A 63 -1.93 19.15 18.35
CA LEU A 63 -1.60 18.76 16.98
C LEU A 63 -0.85 19.91 16.30
N LEU A 64 0.40 19.65 15.91
CA LEU A 64 1.19 20.57 15.12
C LEU A 64 1.36 20.03 13.71
N LEU A 65 0.77 20.71 12.73
CA LEU A 65 0.88 20.37 11.32
C LEU A 65 2.03 21.13 10.66
N LYS A 66 2.50 20.62 9.51
CA LYS A 66 3.58 21.23 8.70
C LYS A 66 4.87 21.44 9.51
N ALA A 67 5.15 20.52 10.43
CA ALA A 67 6.34 20.48 11.26
C ALA A 67 7.18 19.26 10.87
N PHE A 68 8.26 19.49 10.12
CA PHE A 68 9.11 18.41 9.62
C PHE A 68 10.20 18.08 10.66
N VAL A 69 10.08 16.94 11.33
CA VAL A 69 11.06 16.50 12.33
C VAL A 69 12.37 16.15 11.64
N THR A 70 13.45 16.79 12.07
CA THR A 70 14.79 16.66 11.48
C THR A 70 15.75 15.85 12.33
N LYS A 71 15.51 15.77 13.65
CA LYS A 71 16.40 15.09 14.59
C LYS A 71 15.70 14.71 15.88
N ILE A 72 16.07 13.58 16.47
CA ILE A 72 15.71 13.20 17.83
C ILE A 72 16.80 13.73 18.77
N LEU A 73 16.38 14.35 19.86
CA LEU A 73 17.27 14.89 20.87
C LEU A 73 17.54 13.80 21.92
N ILE A 74 18.80 13.37 22.04
CA ILE A 74 19.19 12.22 22.86
C ILE A 74 20.38 12.61 23.75
N ASN A 75 20.29 12.30 25.04
CA ASN A 75 21.41 12.42 25.96
C ASN A 75 22.46 11.34 25.62
N LYS A 76 23.68 11.76 25.28
CA LYS A 76 24.73 10.84 24.82
C LYS A 76 25.19 9.83 25.87
N SER A 77 25.13 10.20 27.15
CA SER A 77 25.59 9.38 28.28
C SER A 77 24.52 8.40 28.71
N THR A 78 23.29 8.86 28.92
CA THR A 78 22.19 7.99 29.39
C THR A 78 21.47 7.27 28.25
N LYS A 79 21.70 7.68 27.00
CA LYS A 79 20.98 7.22 25.79
C LYS A 79 19.47 7.49 25.84
N THR A 80 19.02 8.40 26.71
CA THR A 80 17.60 8.76 26.84
C THR A 80 17.21 9.82 25.82
N ALA A 81 16.17 9.55 25.03
CA ALA A 81 15.53 10.56 24.18
C ALA A 81 14.72 11.54 25.05
N TYR A 82 14.93 12.84 24.86
CA TYR A 82 14.27 13.89 25.65
C TYR A 82 13.49 14.90 24.81
N GLY A 83 13.41 14.70 23.50
CA GLY A 83 12.66 15.57 22.61
C GLY A 83 12.97 15.36 21.13
N VAL A 84 12.46 16.28 20.32
CA VAL A 84 12.70 16.33 18.88
C VAL A 84 13.01 17.76 18.44
N GLN A 85 13.82 17.88 17.39
CA GLN A 85 14.01 19.11 16.63
C GLN A 85 13.20 19.01 15.33
N PHE A 86 12.52 20.09 14.95
CA PHE A 86 11.73 20.14 13.73
C PHE A 86 11.83 21.51 13.05
N VAL A 87 11.58 21.54 11.75
CA VAL A 87 11.46 22.77 10.95
C VAL A 87 9.98 23.06 10.72
N LYS A 88 9.58 24.30 10.95
CA LYS A 88 8.26 24.82 10.62
C LYS A 88 8.41 26.23 10.07
N ASP A 89 7.78 26.51 8.93
CA ASP A 89 7.79 27.83 8.29
C ASP A 89 9.22 28.40 8.11
N GLY A 90 10.18 27.53 7.77
CA GLY A 90 11.60 27.89 7.57
C GLY A 90 12.43 28.03 8.86
N MET A 91 11.81 27.95 10.04
CA MET A 91 12.47 28.12 11.33
C MET A 91 12.65 26.79 12.05
N ILE A 92 13.74 26.66 12.82
CA ILE A 92 14.04 25.48 13.63
C ILE A 92 13.45 25.64 15.03
N TYR A 93 12.74 24.62 15.48
CA TYR A 93 12.14 24.53 16.81
C TYR A 93 12.53 23.23 17.50
N GLN A 94 12.35 23.20 18.83
CA GLN A 94 12.49 21.99 19.63
C GLN A 94 11.24 21.77 20.48
N ALA A 95 10.82 20.52 20.61
CA ALA A 95 9.79 20.08 21.56
C ALA A 95 10.41 19.04 22.48
N THR A 96 10.33 19.27 23.79
CA THR A 96 10.86 18.34 24.81
C THR A 96 9.77 17.40 25.32
N ALA A 97 10.18 16.21 25.73
CA ALA A 97 9.30 15.18 26.27
C ALA A 97 9.80 14.74 27.66
N ARG A 98 8.88 14.67 28.63
CA ARG A 98 9.20 14.22 30.00
C ARG A 98 9.19 12.69 30.17
N LYS A 99 8.50 11.99 29.28
CA LYS A 99 8.34 10.53 29.36
C LYS A 99 9.05 9.87 28.19
N GLU A 100 8.49 10.01 26.99
CA GLU A 100 8.90 9.23 25.83
C GLU A 100 8.79 10.05 24.55
N VAL A 101 9.56 9.63 23.54
CA VAL A 101 9.45 10.09 22.15
C VAL A 101 9.10 8.87 21.30
N ILE A 102 7.93 8.88 20.67
CA ILE A 102 7.44 7.79 19.80
C ILE A 102 7.57 8.25 18.36
N ILE A 103 8.27 7.47 17.53
CA ILE A 103 8.47 7.79 16.11
C ILE A 103 7.49 6.99 15.27
N SER A 104 6.68 7.70 14.48
CA SER A 104 5.69 7.11 13.59
C SER A 104 5.81 7.68 12.17
N ALA A 105 7.04 7.89 11.69
CA ALA A 105 7.32 8.54 10.41
C ALA A 105 7.20 7.61 9.18
N GLY A 106 6.72 6.38 9.38
CA GLY A 106 6.57 5.37 8.33
C GLY A 106 7.87 4.63 8.00
N ILE A 107 7.78 3.63 7.13
CA ILE A 107 8.86 2.68 6.83
C ILE A 107 10.11 3.33 6.20
N VAL A 108 9.95 4.46 5.51
CA VAL A 108 11.06 5.18 4.86
C VAL A 108 11.67 6.24 5.76
N ASN A 109 10.87 7.14 6.32
CA ASN A 109 11.40 8.28 7.05
C ASN A 109 11.82 7.93 8.48
N THR A 110 11.25 6.87 9.08
CA THR A 110 11.66 6.43 10.44
C THR A 110 13.13 5.99 10.47
N PRO A 111 13.61 5.05 9.62
CA PRO A 111 15.03 4.69 9.62
C PRO A 111 15.92 5.87 9.23
N GLN A 112 15.50 6.73 8.31
CA GLN A 112 16.24 7.95 7.99
C GLN A 112 16.41 8.85 9.22
N LEU A 113 15.31 9.18 9.92
CA LEU A 113 15.34 10.04 11.11
C LEU A 113 16.20 9.43 12.22
N LEU A 114 16.10 8.13 12.45
CA LEU A 114 16.94 7.41 13.41
C LEU A 114 18.42 7.55 13.05
N MET A 115 18.78 7.28 11.79
CA MET A 115 20.16 7.40 11.32
C MET A 115 20.69 8.83 11.44
N LEU A 116 19.93 9.84 11.01
CA LEU A 116 20.27 11.27 11.17
C LEU A 116 20.42 11.70 12.64
N SER A 117 19.77 10.97 13.55
CA SER A 117 19.88 11.15 15.00
C SER A 117 21.02 10.35 15.63
N GLY A 118 21.82 9.64 14.83
CA GLY A 118 22.96 8.83 15.28
C GLY A 118 22.61 7.41 15.70
N ILE A 119 21.41 6.92 15.38
CA ILE A 119 20.97 5.54 15.65
C ILE A 119 20.93 4.77 14.33
N GLY A 120 21.92 3.91 14.09
CA GLY A 120 22.01 3.14 12.85
C GLY A 120 23.37 2.49 12.63
N PRO A 121 23.60 1.85 11.47
CA PRO A 121 24.84 1.14 11.21
C PRO A 121 26.03 2.10 11.25
N SER A 122 27.02 1.84 12.11
CA SER A 122 28.15 2.75 12.36
C SER A 122 28.91 3.13 11.08
N LYS A 123 29.10 2.18 10.16
CA LYS A 123 29.72 2.42 8.85
C LYS A 123 28.91 3.40 8.00
N GLU A 124 27.59 3.30 8.00
CA GLU A 124 26.73 4.21 7.26
C GLU A 124 26.75 5.61 7.88
N LEU A 125 26.63 5.71 9.21
CA LEU A 125 26.70 6.99 9.93
C LEU A 125 28.03 7.71 9.71
N ALA A 126 29.14 6.97 9.69
CA ALA A 126 30.48 7.51 9.46
C ALA A 126 30.63 8.16 8.06
N LYS A 127 30.04 7.57 7.01
CA LYS A 127 30.08 8.13 5.64
C LYS A 127 29.52 9.55 5.58
N HIS A 128 28.48 9.82 6.38
CA HIS A 128 27.77 11.09 6.43
C HIS A 128 28.22 11.99 7.59
N LYS A 129 29.32 11.64 8.26
CA LYS A 129 29.89 12.37 9.41
C LYS A 129 28.90 12.55 10.56
N ILE A 130 28.04 11.55 10.80
CA ILE A 130 27.05 11.55 11.88
C ILE A 130 27.66 10.83 13.09
N PRO A 131 27.73 11.48 14.28
CA PRO A 131 28.20 10.83 15.49
C PRO A 131 27.30 9.65 15.89
N VAL A 132 27.91 8.51 16.19
CA VAL A 132 27.18 7.31 16.60
C VAL A 132 26.69 7.47 18.04
N VAL A 133 25.37 7.45 18.20
CA VAL A 133 24.69 7.32 19.50
C VAL A 133 24.49 5.85 19.83
N ALA A 134 24.01 5.06 18.87
CA ALA A 134 23.83 3.62 18.99
C ALA A 134 24.06 2.92 17.64
N ASN A 135 24.87 1.86 17.64
CA ASN A 135 25.14 1.05 16.45
C ASN A 135 24.08 -0.06 16.33
N LEU A 136 23.04 0.19 15.53
CA LEU A 136 21.91 -0.74 15.34
C LEU A 136 21.67 -0.98 13.84
N PRO A 137 21.10 -2.13 13.42
CA PRO A 137 20.90 -2.47 12.01
C PRO A 137 19.71 -1.71 11.37
N VAL A 138 19.56 -0.42 11.65
CA VAL A 138 18.49 0.44 11.12
C VAL A 138 18.59 0.54 9.60
N GLY A 139 17.45 0.40 8.92
CA GLY A 139 17.37 0.50 7.46
C GLY A 139 17.85 -0.73 6.68
N THR A 140 18.36 -1.77 7.34
CA THR A 140 18.99 -2.92 6.66
C THR A 140 18.00 -3.93 6.05
N MET A 141 16.72 -3.87 6.44
CA MET A 141 15.70 -4.80 5.99
C MET A 141 14.44 -4.05 5.56
N PHE A 142 14.29 -3.90 4.25
CA PHE A 142 13.08 -3.39 3.62
C PHE A 142 12.36 -4.54 2.93
N ARG A 143 11.07 -4.71 3.22
CA ARG A 143 10.19 -5.63 2.49
C ARG A 143 8.99 -4.86 1.99
N GLY A 144 8.80 -4.90 0.67
CA GLY A 144 7.65 -4.30 0.01
C GLY A 144 6.91 -5.37 -0.77
N ASN A 145 5.58 -5.31 -0.75
CA ASN A 145 4.77 -6.13 -1.64
C ASN A 145 4.89 -5.57 -3.06
N VAL A 146 4.95 -6.47 -4.03
CA VAL A 146 4.96 -6.12 -5.45
C VAL A 146 3.60 -6.45 -6.02
N PHE A 147 3.07 -5.54 -6.83
CA PHE A 147 1.84 -5.74 -7.59
C PHE A 147 2.18 -6.01 -9.05
N PHE A 148 1.51 -6.99 -9.64
CA PHE A 148 1.58 -7.30 -11.06
C PHE A 148 0.16 -7.33 -11.63
N ASP A 149 -0.09 -6.50 -12.64
CA ASP A 149 -1.43 -6.35 -13.22
C ASP A 149 -1.57 -7.17 -14.51
N VAL A 150 -2.67 -7.90 -14.64
CA VAL A 150 -3.06 -8.64 -15.85
C VAL A 150 -4.36 -8.07 -16.36
N TYR A 151 -4.37 -7.64 -17.63
CA TYR A 151 -5.53 -7.01 -18.27
C TYR A 151 -6.20 -8.00 -19.22
N PHE A 152 -7.54 -8.01 -19.21
CA PHE A 152 -8.37 -8.81 -20.09
C PHE A 152 -9.32 -7.90 -20.85
N SER A 153 -9.18 -7.88 -22.18
CA SER A 153 -10.14 -7.22 -23.06
C SER A 153 -11.40 -8.08 -23.20
N LEU A 154 -12.55 -7.45 -23.08
CA LEU A 154 -13.85 -8.08 -23.21
C LEU A 154 -14.52 -7.64 -24.52
N ASN A 155 -15.39 -8.50 -25.06
CA ASN A 155 -16.36 -8.10 -26.07
C ASN A 155 -17.61 -7.47 -25.43
N PHE A 156 -17.39 -6.63 -24.42
CA PHE A 156 -18.43 -5.96 -23.66
C PHE A 156 -17.92 -4.61 -23.15
N THR A 157 -18.74 -3.58 -23.32
CA THR A 157 -18.45 -2.23 -22.84
C THR A 157 -19.24 -1.96 -21.56
N PHE A 158 -18.52 -1.67 -20.48
CA PHE A 158 -19.13 -1.29 -19.21
C PHE A 158 -19.77 0.09 -19.31
N PRO A 159 -20.98 0.27 -18.75
CA PRO A 159 -21.58 1.59 -18.67
C PRO A 159 -20.82 2.45 -17.66
N PHE A 160 -20.29 3.58 -18.12
CA PHE A 160 -19.67 4.58 -17.26
C PHE A 160 -20.67 5.70 -16.97
N ASP A 161 -20.72 6.13 -15.72
CA ASP A 161 -21.41 7.37 -15.36
C ASP A 161 -20.62 8.56 -15.92
N THR A 162 -21.29 9.67 -16.25
CA THR A 162 -20.58 10.95 -16.34
C THR A 162 -19.96 11.28 -14.98
N LEU A 163 -18.91 12.09 -14.94
CA LEU A 163 -18.33 12.53 -13.65
C LEU A 163 -19.39 13.16 -12.74
N GLU A 164 -20.25 14.01 -13.30
CA GLU A 164 -21.38 14.61 -12.59
C GLU A 164 -22.34 13.54 -12.05
N GLY A 165 -22.71 12.55 -12.88
CA GLY A 165 -23.58 11.45 -12.46
C GLY A 165 -22.97 10.62 -11.33
N ALA A 166 -21.67 10.34 -11.42
CA ALA A 166 -20.92 9.61 -10.39
C ALA A 166 -20.90 10.39 -9.06
N VAL A 167 -20.67 11.70 -9.10
CA VAL A 167 -20.71 12.56 -7.90
C VAL A 167 -22.13 12.63 -7.32
N ARG A 168 -23.17 12.77 -8.14
CA ARG A 168 -24.56 12.79 -7.66
C ARG A 168 -24.95 11.49 -6.94
N LYS A 169 -24.44 10.34 -7.40
CA LYS A 169 -24.62 9.06 -6.70
C LYS A 169 -23.80 9.00 -5.40
N PHE A 170 -22.55 9.45 -5.44
CA PHE A 170 -21.67 9.50 -4.27
C PHE A 170 -22.28 10.28 -3.11
N LEU A 171 -22.84 11.46 -3.38
CA LEU A 171 -23.51 12.30 -2.38
C LEU A 171 -24.73 11.63 -1.72
N LYS A 172 -25.24 10.54 -2.32
CA LYS A 172 -26.32 9.70 -1.77
C LYS A 172 -25.80 8.41 -1.12
N GLY A 173 -24.48 8.27 -0.95
CA GLY A 173 -23.84 7.04 -0.47
C GLY A 173 -23.88 5.89 -1.47
N GLN A 174 -24.00 6.18 -2.78
CA GLN A 174 -24.19 5.19 -3.83
C GLN A 174 -23.14 5.32 -4.96
N GLY A 175 -23.11 4.31 -5.84
CA GLY A 175 -22.31 4.36 -7.06
C GLY A 175 -20.86 3.97 -6.85
N ILE A 176 -20.05 4.07 -7.91
CA ILE A 176 -18.69 3.53 -7.90
C ILE A 176 -17.73 4.28 -6.98
N LEU A 177 -17.96 5.57 -6.75
CA LEU A 177 -17.09 6.42 -5.93
C LEU A 177 -17.16 6.08 -4.44
N THR A 178 -18.11 5.25 -4.01
CA THR A 178 -18.17 4.72 -2.63
C THR A 178 -17.41 3.40 -2.45
N SER A 179 -16.91 2.82 -3.54
CA SER A 179 -16.20 1.54 -3.53
C SER A 179 -14.69 1.71 -3.32
N PHE A 180 -14.06 0.72 -2.70
CA PHE A 180 -12.62 0.71 -2.48
C PHE A 180 -11.87 0.28 -3.75
N GLN A 181 -11.12 1.23 -4.36
CA GLN A 181 -10.23 0.99 -5.50
C GLN A 181 -10.87 0.30 -6.73
N ASN A 182 -12.17 0.48 -6.96
CA ASN A 182 -12.94 -0.29 -7.97
C ASN A 182 -12.82 -1.82 -7.82
N GLY A 183 -12.32 -2.30 -6.67
CA GLY A 183 -12.21 -3.72 -6.38
C GLY A 183 -13.60 -4.32 -6.27
N VAL A 184 -13.76 -5.50 -6.84
CA VAL A 184 -14.97 -6.31 -6.75
C VAL A 184 -14.74 -7.42 -5.74
N SER A 185 -13.66 -8.17 -5.90
CA SER A 185 -13.32 -9.30 -5.05
C SER A 185 -11.83 -9.43 -4.82
N VAL A 186 -11.51 -10.20 -3.79
CA VAL A 186 -10.17 -10.67 -3.48
C VAL A 186 -10.15 -12.19 -3.50
N ASN A 187 -9.03 -12.77 -3.95
CA ASN A 187 -8.73 -14.18 -3.78
C ASN A 187 -7.39 -14.32 -3.07
N PHE A 188 -7.43 -14.87 -1.86
CA PHE A 188 -6.24 -15.34 -1.16
C PHE A 188 -5.99 -16.78 -1.58
N TYR A 189 -4.75 -17.03 -2.02
CA TYR A 189 -4.38 -18.31 -2.60
C TYR A 189 -3.00 -18.75 -2.14
N ASN A 190 -2.79 -20.06 -2.18
CA ASN A 190 -1.50 -20.68 -1.93
C ASN A 190 -1.11 -21.51 -3.15
N THR A 191 -0.03 -21.14 -3.82
CA THR A 191 0.41 -21.80 -5.05
C THR A 191 1.27 -23.05 -4.81
N GLN A 192 1.99 -23.11 -3.68
CA GLN A 192 3.05 -24.09 -3.46
C GLN A 192 2.68 -25.18 -2.44
N ASN A 193 1.70 -24.94 -1.55
CA ASN A 193 1.30 -25.94 -0.58
C ASN A 193 -0.19 -25.90 -0.20
N ASN A 194 -0.98 -26.83 -0.74
CA ASN A 194 -2.40 -26.97 -0.42
C ASN A 194 -2.69 -27.28 1.07
N SER A 195 -1.68 -27.66 1.87
CA SER A 195 -1.85 -27.93 3.31
C SER A 195 -1.60 -26.72 4.21
N SER A 196 -1.06 -25.61 3.70
CA SER A 196 -0.82 -24.41 4.49
C SER A 196 -2.03 -23.48 4.44
N SER A 197 -2.52 -23.09 5.62
CA SER A 197 -3.60 -22.11 5.77
C SER A 197 -3.17 -20.66 5.50
N THR A 198 -1.86 -20.40 5.42
CA THR A 198 -1.32 -19.07 5.12
C THR A 198 -1.22 -18.87 3.60
N PRO A 199 -1.90 -17.85 3.03
CA PRO A 199 -1.80 -17.56 1.60
C PRO A 199 -0.46 -16.90 1.25
N ASN A 200 0.10 -17.24 0.07
CA ASN A 200 1.30 -16.59 -0.46
C ASN A 200 0.96 -15.53 -1.53
N LEU A 201 -0.26 -15.56 -2.06
CA LEU A 201 -0.78 -14.62 -3.04
C LEU A 201 -2.08 -13.95 -2.59
N LEU A 202 -2.22 -12.69 -2.97
CA LEU A 202 -3.48 -11.95 -3.00
C LEU A 202 -3.75 -11.54 -4.45
N ILE A 203 -4.89 -11.93 -4.99
CA ILE A 203 -5.36 -11.51 -6.31
C ILE A 203 -6.58 -10.63 -6.12
N ILE A 204 -6.54 -9.40 -6.62
CA ILE A 204 -7.65 -8.45 -6.55
C ILE A 204 -8.26 -8.31 -7.94
N TYR A 205 -9.57 -8.46 -8.03
CA TYR A 205 -10.32 -8.30 -9.28
C TYR A 205 -10.91 -6.92 -9.32
N HIS A 206 -10.53 -6.16 -10.33
CA HIS A 206 -11.02 -4.81 -10.53
C HIS A 206 -11.96 -4.77 -11.72
N ARG A 207 -13.06 -4.04 -11.54
CA ARG A 207 -13.92 -3.64 -12.66
C ARG A 207 -13.46 -2.29 -13.19
N PRO A 208 -13.62 -2.03 -14.49
CA PRO A 208 -13.37 -0.71 -15.03
C PRO A 208 -14.41 0.28 -14.49
N SER A 209 -13.99 1.53 -14.33
CA SER A 209 -14.85 2.63 -13.94
C SER A 209 -14.38 3.97 -14.50
N THR A 210 -15.17 5.00 -14.23
CA THR A 210 -14.85 6.41 -14.47
C THR A 210 -13.52 6.87 -13.85
N LEU A 211 -12.99 6.13 -12.87
CA LEU A 211 -11.68 6.40 -12.27
C LEU A 211 -10.53 5.59 -12.91
N THR A 212 -10.82 4.52 -13.64
CA THR A 212 -9.81 3.69 -14.31
C THR A 212 -9.01 4.51 -15.33
N GLU A 213 -9.66 5.45 -16.02
CA GLU A 213 -9.01 6.39 -16.94
C GLU A 213 -8.00 7.33 -16.26
N LYS A 214 -8.09 7.50 -14.94
CA LYS A 214 -7.18 8.37 -14.18
C LYS A 214 -6.05 7.61 -13.49
N ILE A 215 -6.10 6.27 -13.42
CA ILE A 215 -5.03 5.46 -12.82
C ILE A 215 -3.65 5.80 -13.40
N PRO A 216 -3.46 5.89 -14.73
CA PRO A 216 -2.15 6.18 -15.30
C PRO A 216 -1.58 7.53 -14.81
N SER A 217 -2.42 8.55 -14.67
CA SER A 217 -2.01 9.88 -14.16
C SER A 217 -1.66 9.91 -12.67
N LEU A 218 -2.08 8.89 -11.91
CA LEU A 218 -1.79 8.73 -10.48
C LEU A 218 -0.58 7.82 -10.24
N THR A 219 -0.05 7.21 -11.29
CA THR A 219 1.06 6.26 -11.26
C THR A 219 2.27 6.84 -11.99
N ASN A 220 3.46 6.70 -11.42
CA ASN A 220 4.69 7.11 -12.10
C ASN A 220 5.18 6.01 -13.06
N TYR A 221 4.32 5.60 -13.99
CA TYR A 221 4.63 4.54 -14.94
C TYR A 221 5.75 4.94 -15.89
N ILE A 222 6.56 3.95 -16.26
CA ILE A 222 7.55 4.12 -17.31
C ILE A 222 6.83 4.33 -18.66
N PRO A 223 7.44 5.07 -19.61
CA PRO A 223 6.79 5.41 -20.87
C PRO A 223 6.22 4.21 -21.64
N GLU A 224 6.87 3.05 -21.58
CA GLU A 224 6.45 1.83 -22.25
C GLU A 224 5.10 1.31 -21.72
N VAL A 225 4.91 1.35 -20.39
CA VAL A 225 3.67 0.94 -19.74
C VAL A 225 2.56 1.92 -20.07
N GLN A 226 2.85 3.24 -20.03
CA GLN A 226 1.89 4.26 -20.43
C GLN A 226 1.42 4.05 -21.87
N LYS A 227 2.34 3.81 -22.81
CA LYS A 227 2.03 3.54 -24.22
C LYS A 227 1.19 2.28 -24.43
N PHE A 228 1.32 1.29 -23.56
CA PHE A 228 0.50 0.09 -23.58
C PHE A 228 -0.92 0.41 -23.10
N GLU A 229 -1.05 1.10 -21.97
CA GLU A 229 -2.35 1.47 -21.39
C GLU A 229 -3.15 2.42 -22.29
N ASP A 230 -2.48 3.35 -22.98
CA ASP A 230 -3.13 4.29 -23.93
C ASP A 230 -3.83 3.56 -25.10
N LYS A 231 -3.45 2.31 -25.39
CA LYS A 231 -4.09 1.47 -26.43
C LYS A 231 -5.30 0.71 -25.92
N LEU A 232 -5.48 0.63 -24.60
CA LEU A 232 -6.59 -0.12 -24.01
C LEU A 232 -7.86 0.70 -24.07
N ASN A 233 -8.94 0.09 -24.57
CA ASN A 233 -10.27 0.63 -24.33
C ASN A 233 -10.67 0.30 -22.89
N LEU A 234 -10.36 1.21 -21.96
CA LEU A 234 -10.55 1.00 -20.52
C LEU A 234 -12.01 0.67 -20.14
N SER A 235 -12.98 1.11 -20.94
CA SER A 235 -14.39 0.76 -20.74
C SER A 235 -14.72 -0.70 -21.06
N SER A 236 -13.84 -1.43 -21.74
CA SER A 236 -14.01 -2.83 -22.15
C SER A 236 -12.90 -3.73 -21.59
N VAL A 237 -12.25 -3.32 -20.51
CA VAL A 237 -11.14 -4.05 -19.90
C VAL A 237 -11.41 -4.30 -18.44
N VAL A 238 -11.27 -5.55 -18.00
CA VAL A 238 -11.13 -5.89 -16.58
C VAL A 238 -9.66 -6.16 -16.31
N PHE A 239 -9.20 -5.85 -15.10
CA PHE A 239 -7.83 -6.16 -14.72
C PHE A 239 -7.79 -6.83 -13.36
N THR A 240 -6.80 -7.70 -13.20
CA THR A 240 -6.51 -8.38 -11.95
C THR A 240 -5.16 -7.95 -11.45
N ARG A 241 -5.08 -7.59 -10.18
CA ARG A 241 -3.83 -7.23 -9.51
C ARG A 241 -3.37 -8.39 -8.65
N ILE A 242 -2.21 -8.94 -8.97
CA ILE A 242 -1.60 -10.05 -8.25
C ILE A 242 -0.53 -9.47 -7.32
N SER A 243 -0.60 -9.79 -6.03
CA SER A 243 0.36 -9.36 -5.02
C SER A 243 1.00 -10.55 -4.36
N LEU A 244 2.33 -10.51 -4.26
CA LEU A 244 3.07 -11.41 -3.38
C LEU A 244 2.92 -10.94 -1.92
N LEU A 245 2.49 -11.83 -1.03
CA LEU A 245 2.25 -11.50 0.39
C LEU A 245 3.48 -11.69 1.29
N HIS A 246 4.37 -12.60 0.90
CA HIS A 246 5.53 -13.00 1.69
C HIS A 246 6.82 -13.00 0.84
N PRO A 247 7.23 -11.84 0.30
CA PRO A 247 8.45 -11.74 -0.51
C PRO A 247 9.68 -12.16 0.29
N GLN A 248 10.54 -12.95 -0.35
CA GLN A 248 11.86 -13.34 0.15
C GLN A 248 12.93 -12.29 -0.20
N SER A 249 12.68 -11.50 -1.23
CA SER A 249 13.44 -10.31 -1.60
C SER A 249 13.54 -9.32 -0.44
N ILE A 250 14.75 -8.82 -0.19
CA ILE A 250 15.04 -7.87 0.89
C ILE A 250 15.79 -6.67 0.31
N GLY A 251 15.16 -5.51 0.41
CA GLY A 251 15.76 -4.23 0.13
C GLY A 251 16.45 -3.61 1.35
N ASN A 252 16.93 -2.38 1.20
CA ASN A 252 17.46 -1.57 2.29
C ASN A 252 17.26 -0.07 2.05
N ILE A 253 17.42 0.70 3.12
CA ILE A 253 17.37 2.17 3.13
C ILE A 253 18.69 2.68 3.70
N THR A 254 19.38 3.52 2.95
CA THR A 254 20.60 4.20 3.40
C THR A 254 20.44 5.71 3.28
N LEU A 255 21.29 6.45 3.98
CA LEU A 255 21.27 7.90 3.87
C LEU A 255 21.87 8.32 2.52
N LYS A 256 21.25 9.33 1.91
CA LYS A 256 21.84 10.03 0.75
C LYS A 256 22.86 11.07 1.21
N SER A 257 22.57 11.77 2.29
CA SER A 257 23.42 12.76 2.93
C SER A 257 23.04 12.90 4.42
N ASN A 258 23.67 13.84 5.13
CA ASN A 258 23.26 14.25 6.48
C ASN A 258 22.20 15.36 6.49
N ASN A 259 21.68 15.78 5.34
CA ASN A 259 20.60 16.75 5.24
C ASN A 259 19.25 16.03 5.38
N PRO A 260 18.43 16.37 6.39
CA PRO A 260 17.13 15.72 6.61
C PRO A 260 16.13 15.94 5.46
N SER A 261 16.32 16.95 4.62
CA SER A 261 15.44 17.22 3.47
C SER A 261 15.77 16.38 2.23
N ASP A 262 16.92 15.69 2.22
CA ASP A 262 17.29 14.83 1.10
C ASP A 262 16.56 13.50 1.25
N PHE A 263 15.90 13.03 0.19
CA PHE A 263 15.32 11.69 0.19
C PHE A 263 16.42 10.63 0.37
N PRO A 264 16.21 9.62 1.23
CA PRO A 264 17.19 8.56 1.43
C PRO A 264 17.30 7.69 0.16
N ASN A 265 18.41 6.97 0.03
CA ASN A 265 18.52 5.97 -1.02
C ASN A 265 17.66 4.77 -0.64
N LEU A 266 16.76 4.38 -1.54
CA LEU A 266 15.86 3.25 -1.35
C LEU A 266 16.22 2.16 -2.35
N ASN A 267 16.80 1.07 -1.86
CA ASN A 267 16.87 -0.18 -2.60
C ASN A 267 15.64 -1.00 -2.23
N LEU A 268 14.74 -1.23 -3.19
CA LEU A 268 13.54 -2.04 -2.94
C LEU A 268 13.84 -3.55 -2.88
N GLY A 269 14.96 -3.98 -3.49
CA GLY A 269 15.35 -5.39 -3.59
C GLY A 269 14.38 -6.26 -4.40
N ILE A 270 13.47 -5.65 -5.16
CA ILE A 270 12.39 -6.35 -5.86
C ILE A 270 12.96 -7.37 -6.84
N PHE A 271 12.56 -8.64 -6.68
CA PHE A 271 12.99 -9.77 -7.52
C PHE A 271 14.47 -10.14 -7.41
N ASP A 272 15.14 -9.74 -6.32
CA ASP A 272 16.48 -10.25 -6.00
C ASP A 272 16.46 -11.76 -5.66
N ASN A 273 15.28 -12.32 -5.37
CA ASN A 273 15.08 -13.76 -5.17
C ASN A 273 14.14 -14.35 -6.22
N VAL A 274 14.60 -15.40 -6.91
CA VAL A 274 13.85 -16.09 -7.99
C VAL A 274 12.54 -16.71 -7.49
N ALA A 275 12.47 -17.15 -6.22
CA ALA A 275 11.27 -17.75 -5.65
C ALA A 275 10.07 -16.78 -5.67
N ASP A 276 10.33 -15.47 -5.55
CA ASP A 276 9.28 -14.45 -5.63
C ASP A 276 8.68 -14.36 -7.05
N ILE A 277 9.53 -14.55 -8.07
CA ILE A 277 9.11 -14.55 -9.48
C ILE A 277 8.28 -15.80 -9.77
N GLU A 278 8.69 -16.97 -9.26
CA GLU A 278 7.98 -18.24 -9.46
C GLU A 278 6.56 -18.19 -8.90
N VAL A 279 6.38 -17.69 -7.67
CA VAL A 279 5.05 -17.54 -7.05
C VAL A 279 4.18 -16.57 -7.85
N LEU A 280 4.73 -15.43 -8.30
CA LEU A 280 3.98 -14.49 -9.13
C LEU A 280 3.59 -15.10 -10.48
N TYR A 281 4.50 -15.85 -11.10
CA TYR A 281 4.23 -16.55 -12.36
C TYR A 281 3.09 -17.55 -12.21
N GLU A 282 3.07 -18.35 -11.14
CA GLU A 282 1.96 -19.25 -10.81
C GLU A 282 0.64 -18.48 -10.63
N GLY A 283 0.69 -17.31 -9.98
CA GLY A 283 -0.45 -16.40 -9.89
C GLY A 283 -0.97 -15.96 -11.26
N VAL A 284 -0.08 -15.60 -12.19
CA VAL A 284 -0.46 -15.23 -13.56
C VAL A 284 -1.08 -16.40 -14.31
N GLN A 285 -0.52 -17.61 -14.19
CA GLN A 285 -1.09 -18.81 -14.83
C GLN A 285 -2.48 -19.14 -14.29
N ARG A 286 -2.68 -19.02 -12.97
CA ARG A 286 -3.98 -19.18 -12.34
C ARG A 286 -5.01 -18.19 -12.86
N VAL A 287 -4.64 -16.91 -12.93
CA VAL A 287 -5.50 -15.86 -13.45
C VAL A 287 -5.87 -16.11 -14.92
N LYS A 288 -4.93 -16.56 -15.74
CA LYS A 288 -5.18 -16.95 -17.15
C LYS A 288 -6.08 -18.16 -17.31
N ALA A 289 -6.09 -19.08 -16.34
CA ALA A 289 -6.95 -20.26 -16.36
C ALA A 289 -8.43 -19.93 -16.09
N ILE A 290 -8.74 -18.73 -15.57
CA ILE A 290 -10.12 -18.27 -15.40
C ILE A 290 -10.75 -18.14 -16.78
N LYS A 291 -11.73 -19.00 -17.06
CA LYS A 291 -12.55 -18.91 -18.27
C LYS A 291 -13.51 -17.75 -18.10
N ILE A 292 -13.31 -16.68 -18.86
CA ILE A 292 -14.35 -15.66 -19.04
C ILE A 292 -15.37 -16.27 -20.00
N GLN A 293 -16.41 -16.92 -19.46
CA GLN A 293 -17.49 -17.44 -20.28
C GLN A 293 -18.26 -16.28 -20.90
N ASN A 294 -18.31 -16.25 -22.23
CA ASN A 294 -19.22 -15.38 -22.97
C ASN A 294 -20.65 -15.89 -22.72
N GLN A 295 -21.45 -15.13 -21.97
CA GLN A 295 -22.91 -15.21 -22.06
C GLN A 295 -23.42 -14.24 -23.11
#